data_AF-A0A348B1E3-F1
#
_entry.id   AF-A0A348B1E3-F1
#
_cell.length_a   1.000
_cell.length_b   1.000
_cell.length_c   1.000
_cell.angle_alpha   90.00
_cell.angle_beta   90.00
_cell.angle_gamma   90.00
#
_symmetry.space_group_name_H-M   'P 1'
#
loop_
_entity.id
_entity.type
_entity.pdbx_description
1 polymer ?
#
loop_
_entity_poly.entity_id
_entity_poly.type
_entity_poly.pdbx_seq_one_letter_code
_entity_poly.pdbx_strand_id
1 'polypeptide(L)'
;MVSLDELEVLGRLKVGERELEVVSAPSPLDSRSWPEVREKLLTWRPQVVADVLELNGLACPVVGNRVILLDEETSAVLRELLSLFHPRAPPDVFASAVVGNVLNEMERQVGRAFTNEERVSVTLKLVMSLSLLVDLGVIR
;
A
#
# COMPACT_ATOMS: atom_id res chain seq x y z
N MET A 1 -0.19 10.90 10.14
CA MET A 1 0.57 9.79 10.75
C MET A 1 -0.33 9.06 11.72
N VAL A 2 -0.67 7.82 11.36
CA VAL A 2 -1.40 6.88 12.23
C VAL A 2 -0.44 6.47 13.35
N SER A 3 -0.91 6.49 14.60
CA SER A 3 -0.11 5.97 15.70
C SER A 3 -0.11 4.45 15.63
N LEU A 4 1.05 3.85 15.37
CA LEU A 4 1.14 2.38 15.31
C LEU A 4 0.65 1.74 16.60
N ASP A 5 0.88 2.38 17.76
CA ASP A 5 0.49 1.87 19.09
C ASP A 5 -1.00 1.66 19.29
N GLU A 6 -1.85 2.21 18.42
CA GLU A 6 -3.30 2.03 18.44
C GLU A 6 -3.77 0.80 17.65
N LEU A 7 -2.87 0.14 16.92
CA LEU A 7 -3.21 -1.01 16.07
C LEU A 7 -3.40 -2.28 16.88
N GLU A 8 -4.42 -3.06 16.50
CA GLU A 8 -4.73 -4.34 17.12
C GLU A 8 -3.62 -5.37 16.84
N VAL A 9 -3.08 -5.96 17.92
CA VAL A 9 -2.11 -7.05 17.84
C VAL A 9 -2.83 -8.38 17.63
N LEU A 10 -2.60 -8.98 16.46
CA LEU A 10 -3.21 -10.25 16.05
C LEU A 10 -2.38 -11.46 16.47
N GLY A 11 -1.08 -11.27 16.73
CA GLY A 11 -0.18 -12.34 17.11
C GLY A 11 1.29 -11.93 17.07
N ARG A 12 2.18 -12.93 17.13
CA ARG A 12 3.63 -12.74 17.07
C ARG A 12 4.25 -13.69 16.06
N LEU A 13 5.24 -13.19 15.34
CA LEU A 13 5.99 -13.93 14.33
C LEU A 13 7.48 -13.91 14.69
N LYS A 14 8.10 -15.09 14.70
CA LYS A 14 9.56 -15.20 14.88
C LYS A 14 10.25 -15.21 13.52
N VAL A 15 11.06 -14.18 13.25
CA VAL A 15 11.86 -14.06 12.03
C VAL A 15 13.33 -14.01 12.42
N GLY A 16 14.02 -15.15 12.25
CA GLY A 16 15.38 -15.33 12.76
C GLY A 16 15.43 -15.25 14.29
N GLU A 17 16.21 -14.31 14.82
CA GLU A 17 16.32 -14.03 16.26
C GLU A 17 15.33 -12.98 16.76
N ARG A 18 14.57 -12.32 15.86
CA ARG A 18 13.64 -11.25 16.22
C ARG A 18 12.22 -11.80 16.38
N GLU A 19 11.52 -11.35 17.41
CA GLU A 19 10.08 -11.56 17.59
C GLU A 19 9.36 -10.28 17.19
N LEU A 20 8.55 -10.37 16.14
CA LEU A 20 7.79 -9.25 15.59
C LEU A 20 6.32 -9.40 15.96
N GLU A 21 5.66 -8.29 16.28
CA GLU A 21 4.21 -8.28 16.50
C GLU A 21 3.49 -8.14 15.16
N VAL A 22 2.52 -9.00 14.90
CA VAL A 22 1.66 -8.89 13.73
C VAL A 22 0.47 -8.03 14.12
N VAL A 23 0.27 -6.92 13.40
CA VAL A 23 -0.81 -5.97 13.65
C VAL A 23 -1.71 -5.81 12.44
N SER A 24 -3.00 -5.57 12.64
CA SER A 24 -3.89 -5.21 11.53
C SER A 24 -3.64 -3.76 11.11
N ALA A 25 -3.57 -3.51 9.80
CA ALA A 25 -3.70 -2.15 9.30
C ALA A 25 -5.12 -1.60 9.58
N PRO A 26 -5.26 -0.29 9.80
CA PRO A 26 -6.57 0.35 9.80
C PRO A 26 -7.12 0.42 8.37
N SER A 27 -8.40 0.79 8.24
CA SER A 27 -9.00 0.97 6.92
C SER A 27 -8.29 2.10 6.16
N PRO A 28 -8.04 1.97 4.84
CA PRO A 28 -7.58 3.09 4.02
C PRO A 28 -8.49 4.32 4.11
N LEU A 29 -9.78 4.11 4.41
CA LEU A 29 -10.75 5.19 4.61
C LEU A 29 -10.40 6.12 5.79
N ASP A 30 -9.63 5.63 6.75
CA ASP A 30 -9.23 6.36 7.96
C ASP A 30 -7.93 7.17 7.75
N SER A 31 -7.36 7.15 6.54
CA SER A 31 -6.12 7.85 6.23
C SER A 31 -6.27 9.38 6.32
N ARG A 32 -5.32 10.01 7.00
CA ARG A 32 -5.22 11.46 7.17
C ARG A 32 -4.38 12.12 6.08
N SER A 33 -3.48 11.36 5.44
CA SER A 33 -2.63 11.83 4.34
C SER A 33 -3.35 11.97 2.99
N TRP A 34 -4.62 11.59 2.91
CA TRP A 34 -5.44 11.63 1.69
C TRP A 34 -5.35 12.96 0.90
N PRO A 35 -5.54 14.15 1.51
CA PRO A 35 -5.52 15.41 0.77
C PRO A 35 -4.18 15.64 0.06
N GLU A 36 -3.07 15.35 0.75
CA GLU A 36 -1.73 15.55 0.23
C GLU A 36 -1.40 14.58 -0.91
N VAL A 37 -1.71 13.29 -0.74
CA VAL A 37 -1.46 12.27 -1.77
C VAL A 37 -2.27 12.55 -3.02
N ARG A 38 -3.53 12.96 -2.86
CA ARG A 38 -4.40 13.32 -3.99
C ARG A 38 -3.82 14.47 -4.82
N GLU A 39 -3.27 15.50 -4.19
CA GLU A 39 -2.71 16.66 -4.89
C GLU A 39 -1.43 16.33 -5.66
N LYS A 40 -0.64 15.37 -5.15
CA LYS A 40 0.67 15.03 -5.72
C LYS A 40 0.66 13.80 -6.63
N LEU A 41 -0.47 13.10 -6.78
CA LEU A 41 -0.55 11.79 -7.44
C LEU A 41 0.11 11.72 -8.83
N LEU A 42 0.00 12.81 -9.62
CA LEU A 42 0.53 12.89 -10.98
C LEU A 42 2.00 13.30 -11.06
N THR A 43 2.60 13.75 -9.95
CA THR A 43 3.96 14.31 -9.91
C THR A 43 4.85 13.62 -8.87
N TRP A 44 4.26 12.83 -7.99
CA TRP A 44 4.95 12.18 -6.88
C TRP A 44 5.52 10.84 -7.30
N ARG A 45 6.75 10.60 -6.84
CA ARG A 45 7.50 9.36 -7.04
C ARG A 45 7.76 8.77 -5.65
N PRO A 46 6.89 7.86 -5.18
CA PRO A 46 7.01 7.32 -3.84
C PRO A 46 8.27 6.47 -3.72
N GLN A 47 8.87 6.49 -2.53
CA GLN A 47 9.94 5.59 -2.15
C GLN A 47 9.46 4.67 -1.04
N VAL A 48 9.55 3.36 -1.26
CA VAL A 48 9.30 2.37 -0.21
C VAL A 48 10.50 2.35 0.72
N VAL A 49 10.29 2.68 1.99
CA VAL A 49 11.34 2.78 3.01
C VAL A 49 11.29 1.67 4.05
N ALA A 50 10.18 0.93 4.12
CA ALA A 50 10.03 -0.23 4.99
C ALA A 50 10.57 -1.50 4.33
N ASP A 51 11.10 -2.41 5.16
CA ASP A 51 11.30 -3.79 4.75
C ASP A 51 9.93 -4.44 4.49
N VAL A 52 9.86 -5.42 3.59
CA VAL A 52 8.60 -6.09 3.24
C VAL A 52 8.78 -7.60 3.36
N LEU A 53 7.87 -8.23 4.10
CA LEU A 53 7.74 -9.67 4.21
C LEU A 53 6.57 -10.15 3.36
N GLU A 54 6.59 -11.42 2.98
CA GLU A 54 5.47 -12.07 2.33
C GLU A 54 4.82 -13.06 3.29
N LEU A 55 3.54 -12.87 3.59
CA LEU A 55 2.75 -13.73 4.46
C LEU A 55 1.45 -14.09 3.77
N ASN A 56 1.21 -15.39 3.55
CA ASN A 56 -0.01 -15.88 2.90
C ASN A 56 -0.34 -15.20 1.55
N GLY A 57 0.68 -14.87 0.77
CA GLY A 57 0.50 -14.17 -0.52
C GLY A 57 0.24 -12.67 -0.40
N LEU A 58 0.29 -12.08 0.81
CA LEU A 58 0.21 -10.64 1.03
C LEU A 58 1.60 -10.05 1.28
N ALA A 59 1.84 -8.85 0.73
CA ALA A 59 3.01 -8.05 1.06
C ALA A 59 2.73 -7.31 2.37
N CYS A 60 3.51 -7.61 3.39
CA CYS A 60 3.35 -7.07 4.73
C CYS A 60 4.57 -6.21 5.08
N PRO A 61 4.44 -4.87 5.15
CA PRO A 61 5.56 -4.02 5.51
C PRO A 61 5.91 -4.17 6.99
N VAL A 62 7.21 -4.08 7.28
CA VAL A 62 7.77 -4.13 8.62
C VAL A 62 8.16 -2.71 9.03
N VAL A 63 7.49 -2.20 10.06
CA VAL A 63 7.75 -0.87 10.60
C VAL A 63 8.11 -1.00 12.09
N GLY A 64 9.36 -0.66 12.43
CA GLY A 64 9.88 -0.86 13.78
C GLY A 64 9.99 -2.35 14.14
N ASN A 65 9.21 -2.81 15.12
CA ASN A 65 9.14 -4.21 15.55
C ASN A 65 7.80 -4.89 15.16
N ARG A 66 7.10 -4.32 14.18
CA ARG A 66 5.75 -4.75 13.80
C ARG A 66 5.68 -5.11 12.34
N VAL A 67 5.00 -6.22 12.05
CA VAL A 67 4.58 -6.62 10.71
C VAL A 67 3.14 -6.17 10.53
N ILE A 68 2.89 -5.33 9.55
CA ILE A 68 1.55 -4.79 9.30
C ILE A 68 0.85 -5.68 8.29
N LEU A 69 -0.28 -6.27 8.68
CA LEU A 69 -1.14 -7.03 7.80
C LEU A 69 -2.03 -6.07 7.02
N LEU A 70 -1.78 -5.98 5.71
CA LEU A 70 -2.56 -5.17 4.77
C LEU A 70 -3.73 -5.98 4.22
N ASP A 71 -4.79 -5.30 3.79
CA ASP A 71 -5.80 -5.91 2.92
C ASP A 71 -5.23 -6.23 1.53
N GLU A 72 -5.98 -6.99 0.73
CA GLU A 72 -5.53 -7.46 -0.59
C GLU A 72 -5.21 -6.28 -1.52
N GLU A 73 -6.06 -5.26 -1.57
CA GLU A 73 -5.86 -4.11 -2.45
C GLU A 73 -4.64 -3.28 -2.04
N THR A 74 -4.45 -3.00 -0.75
CA THR A 74 -3.31 -2.22 -0.25
C THR A 74 -2.01 -3.00 -0.37
N SER A 75 -2.06 -4.32 -0.15
CA SER A 75 -0.93 -5.24 -0.45
C SER A 75 -0.57 -5.18 -1.94
N ALA A 76 -1.54 -5.21 -2.85
CA ALA A 76 -1.30 -5.09 -4.29
C ALA A 76 -0.66 -3.75 -4.66
N VAL A 77 -1.14 -2.64 -4.07
CA VAL A 77 -0.53 -1.31 -4.21
C VAL A 77 0.93 -1.31 -3.76
N LEU A 78 1.24 -1.91 -2.61
CA LEU A 78 2.61 -2.00 -2.11
C LEU A 78 3.52 -2.83 -3.03
N ARG A 79 3.02 -3.97 -3.55
CA ARG A 79 3.77 -4.79 -4.52
C ARG A 79 4.06 -4.02 -5.80
N GLU A 80 3.08 -3.29 -6.31
CA GLU A 80 3.24 -2.50 -7.52
C GLU A 80 4.22 -1.34 -7.30
N LEU A 81 4.23 -0.73 -6.12
CA LEU A 81 5.24 0.26 -5.74
C LEU A 81 6.66 -0.32 -5.76
N LEU A 82 6.86 -1.51 -5.18
CA LEU A 82 8.16 -2.20 -5.19
C LEU A 82 8.61 -2.55 -6.61
N SER A 83 7.66 -2.91 -7.48
CA SER A 83 7.90 -3.22 -8.89
C SER A 83 8.29 -1.97 -9.70
N LEU A 84 7.54 -0.89 -9.55
CA LEU A 84 7.69 0.31 -10.39
C LEU A 84 8.77 1.28 -9.90
N PHE A 85 9.04 1.37 -8.60
CA PHE A 85 9.94 2.35 -8.00
C PHE A 85 11.24 1.74 -7.49
N HIS A 86 11.88 0.95 -8.35
CA HIS A 86 13.23 0.42 -8.10
C HIS A 86 14.32 1.39 -8.60
N PRO A 87 15.61 1.20 -8.24
CA PRO A 87 16.69 2.13 -8.61
C PRO A 87 16.92 2.35 -10.12
N ARG A 88 16.32 1.53 -10.99
CA ARG A 88 16.40 1.67 -12.46
C ARG A 88 15.06 2.07 -13.08
N ALA A 89 14.08 2.47 -12.27
CA ALA A 89 12.78 2.92 -12.73
C ALA A 89 12.91 4.14 -13.65
N PRO A 90 12.14 4.21 -14.75
CA PRO A 90 12.13 5.38 -15.63
C PRO A 90 11.77 6.65 -14.84
N PRO A 91 12.34 7.82 -15.20
CA PRO A 91 12.13 9.07 -14.46
C PRO A 91 10.68 9.56 -14.49
N ASP A 92 9.92 9.18 -15.51
CA ASP A 92 8.56 9.65 -15.78
C ASP A 92 7.48 8.72 -15.21
N VAL A 93 7.85 7.78 -14.33
CA VAL A 93 6.89 6.94 -13.60
C VAL A 93 6.52 7.65 -12.30
N PHE A 94 5.21 7.87 -12.11
CA PHE A 94 4.61 8.53 -10.94
C PHE A 94 3.59 7.62 -10.24
N ALA A 95 3.15 8.00 -9.05
CA ALA A 95 2.20 7.24 -8.25
C ALA A 95 0.90 6.91 -8.99
N SER A 96 0.47 7.73 -9.96
CA SER A 96 -0.66 7.44 -10.84
C SER A 96 -0.51 6.16 -11.66
N ALA A 97 0.72 5.77 -12.02
CA ALA A 97 0.99 4.52 -12.74
C ALA A 97 0.68 3.29 -11.87
N VAL A 98 0.97 3.35 -10.57
CA VAL A 98 0.63 2.30 -9.60
C VAL A 98 -0.87 2.08 -9.58
N VAL A 99 -1.63 3.16 -9.42
CA VAL A 99 -3.10 3.11 -9.37
C VAL A 99 -3.66 2.53 -10.67
N GLY A 100 -3.17 3.00 -11.82
CA GLY A 100 -3.60 2.50 -13.12
C GLY A 100 -3.30 1.01 -13.33
N ASN A 101 -2.10 0.56 -12.96
CA ASN A 101 -1.70 -0.85 -13.14
C ASN A 101 -2.50 -1.79 -12.24
N VAL A 102 -2.66 -1.44 -10.96
CA VAL A 102 -3.48 -2.26 -10.03
C VAL A 102 -4.93 -2.31 -10.50
N LEU A 103 -5.50 -1.19 -10.92
CA LEU A 103 -6.86 -1.13 -11.47
C LEU A 103 -7.04 -2.02 -12.70
N ASN A 104 -6.12 -1.95 -13.66
CA ASN A 104 -6.16 -2.77 -14.88
C ASN A 104 -6.02 -4.27 -14.55
N GLU A 105 -5.18 -4.61 -13.56
CA GLU A 105 -5.04 -5.99 -13.09
C GLU A 105 -6.33 -6.49 -12.44
N MET A 106 -7.02 -5.66 -11.66
CA MET A 106 -8.34 -6.01 -11.10
C MET A 106 -9.38 -6.24 -12.21
N GLU A 107 -9.44 -5.37 -13.22
CA GLU A 107 -10.31 -5.57 -14.40
C GLU A 107 -10.00 -6.89 -15.13
N ARG A 108 -8.71 -7.22 -15.25
CA ARG A 108 -8.24 -8.48 -15.85
C ARG A 108 -8.69 -9.70 -15.04
N GLN A 109 -8.59 -9.65 -13.71
CA GLN A 109 -9.02 -10.75 -12.82
C GLN A 109 -10.53 -10.96 -12.86
N VAL A 110 -11.30 -9.87 -12.94
CA VAL A 110 -12.77 -9.93 -13.07
C VAL A 110 -13.18 -10.35 -14.49
N GLY A 111 -12.30 -10.23 -15.47
CA GLY A 111 -12.53 -10.63 -16.86
C GLY A 111 -13.38 -9.62 -17.66
N ARG A 112 -13.50 -8.38 -17.16
CA ARG A 112 -14.18 -7.28 -17.86
C ARG A 112 -13.64 -5.93 -17.41
N ALA A 113 -13.82 -4.91 -18.24
CA ALA A 113 -13.64 -3.53 -17.82
C ALA A 113 -14.67 -3.14 -16.74
N PHE A 114 -14.25 -2.28 -15.83
CA PHE A 114 -15.13 -1.64 -14.87
C PHE A 114 -15.98 -0.57 -15.55
N THR A 115 -17.19 -0.35 -15.02
CA THR A 115 -18.00 0.82 -15.38
C THR A 115 -17.31 2.08 -14.87
N ASN A 116 -17.73 3.25 -15.37
CA ASN A 116 -17.16 4.52 -14.88
C ASN A 116 -17.32 4.70 -13.36
N GLU A 117 -18.46 4.30 -12.79
CA GLU A 117 -18.73 4.40 -11.36
C GLU A 117 -17.83 3.45 -10.54
N GLU A 118 -17.70 2.20 -10.98
CA GLU A 118 -16.80 1.21 -10.38
C GLU A 118 -15.36 1.70 -10.44
N ARG A 119 -14.94 2.22 -11.60
CA ARG A 119 -13.58 2.70 -11.83
C ARG A 119 -13.23 3.87 -10.92
N VAL A 120 -14.14 4.83 -10.75
CA VAL A 120 -13.97 5.94 -9.80
C VAL A 120 -13.85 5.41 -8.37
N SER A 121 -14.75 4.52 -7.96
CA SER A 121 -14.76 3.96 -6.60
C SER A 121 -13.46 3.22 -6.28
N VAL A 122 -13.01 2.33 -7.17
CA VAL A 122 -11.76 1.58 -7.00
C VAL A 122 -10.55 2.51 -7.04
N THR A 123 -10.51 3.47 -7.96
CA THR A 123 -9.42 4.47 -8.03
C THR A 123 -9.28 5.22 -6.72
N LEU A 124 -10.40 5.68 -6.13
CA LEU A 124 -10.38 6.35 -4.83
C LEU A 124 -9.80 5.45 -3.74
N LYS A 125 -10.25 4.19 -3.65
CA LYS A 125 -9.70 3.22 -2.69
C LYS A 125 -8.19 3.04 -2.85
N LEU A 126 -7.70 2.86 -4.07
CA LEU A 126 -6.27 2.66 -4.33
C LEU A 126 -5.42 3.89 -3.95
N VAL A 127 -5.93 5.10 -4.19
CA VAL A 127 -5.24 6.34 -3.77
C VAL A 127 -5.30 6.49 -2.24
N MET A 128 -6.37 6.03 -1.59
CA MET A 128 -6.44 5.97 -0.13
C MET A 128 -5.47 4.92 0.44
N SER A 129 -5.27 3.78 -0.23
CA SER A 129 -4.23 2.81 0.13
C SER A 129 -2.83 3.42 0.08
N LEU A 130 -2.51 4.22 -0.95
CA LEU A 130 -1.25 4.99 -0.96
C LEU A 130 -1.14 5.93 0.24
N SER A 131 -2.24 6.60 0.58
CA SER A 131 -2.29 7.53 1.71
C SER A 131 -2.08 6.82 3.05
N LEU A 132 -2.67 5.64 3.21
CA LEU A 132 -2.46 4.78 4.37
C LEU A 132 -1.00 4.35 4.49
N LEU A 133 -0.36 3.96 3.38
CA LEU A 133 1.05 3.57 3.38
C LEU A 133 1.97 4.76 3.77
N VAL A 134 1.63 5.99 3.40
CA VAL A 134 2.32 7.20 3.89
C VAL A 134 2.10 7.35 5.40
N ASP A 135 0.85 7.23 5.85
CA ASP A 135 0.48 7.41 7.26
C ASP A 135 1.15 6.39 8.20
N LEU A 136 1.38 5.16 7.70
CA LEU A 136 2.09 4.08 8.39
C LEU A 136 3.61 4.20 8.30
N GLY A 137 4.13 5.17 7.54
CA GLY A 137 5.57 5.38 7.33
C GLY A 137 6.23 4.33 6.43
N VAL A 138 5.43 3.60 5.64
CA VAL A 138 5.91 2.57 4.70
C VAL A 138 6.52 3.20 3.46
N ILE A 139 5.95 4.33 3.01
CA ILE A 139 6.40 5.09 1.85
C ILE A 139 6.57 6.58 2.15
N ARG A 140 7.42 7.26 1.37
CA ARG A 140 7.66 8.72 1.42
C ARG A 140 7.65 9.33 0.02
#